data_AF-A0A4R2TBQ0-F1
#
_entry.id   AF-A0A4R2TBQ0-F1
#
_cell.length_a   1.000
_cell.length_b   1.000
_cell.length_c   1.000
_cell.angle_alpha   90.00
_cell.angle_beta   90.00
_cell.angle_gamma   90.00
#
_symmetry.space_group_name_H-M   'P 1'
#
loop_
_entity.id
_entity.type
_entity.pdbx_description
1 polymer ?
#
loop_
_entity_poly.entity_id
_entity_poly.type
_entity_poly.pdbx_seq_one_letter_code
_entity_poly.pdbx_strand_id
1 'polypeptide(L)'
;MLKQWSLLFQRILQERKERAGDNKKSIDIVGRIEELKSAVLQALPKGRERDVARAVVRYRRLADFITRLASAIGYKGIAQFSGSYRELLNEMGVVDLVWDDEANSPYYMIAILTDGGFVGCHEYLYPEVDDFAQVWKSFVSLEDSIREAVIDAAGEMANDESEFEKRTESLADYHNTIREADAAESVVRRRVRRLE
;
A
#
# COMPACT_ATOMS: atom_id res chain seq x y z
N MET A 1 -37.02 28.40 5.05
CA MET A 1 -36.91 26.96 5.32
C MET A 1 -37.02 26.13 4.03
N LEU A 2 -38.19 25.93 3.41
CA LEU A 2 -38.33 25.13 2.16
C LEU A 2 -37.39 25.53 1.00
N LYS A 3 -37.19 26.84 0.78
CA LYS A 3 -36.27 27.36 -0.26
C LYS A 3 -34.79 27.04 -0.01
N GLN A 4 -34.38 26.91 1.26
CA GLN A 4 -33.00 26.57 1.61
C GLN A 4 -32.73 25.08 1.39
N TRP A 5 -33.72 24.23 1.72
CA TRP A 5 -33.65 22.80 1.45
C TRP A 5 -33.64 22.49 -0.06
N SER A 6 -34.42 23.21 -0.87
CA SER A 6 -34.40 23.03 -2.33
C SER A 6 -33.06 23.42 -2.95
N LEU A 7 -32.43 24.50 -2.47
CA LEU A 7 -31.09 24.93 -2.92
C LEU A 7 -30.00 23.93 -2.52
N LEU A 8 -30.05 23.42 -1.27
CA LEU A 8 -29.10 22.40 -0.80
C LEU A 8 -29.24 21.11 -1.63
N PHE A 9 -30.47 20.67 -1.91
CA PHE A 9 -30.72 19.46 -2.69
C PHE A 9 -30.25 19.61 -4.14
N GLN A 10 -30.47 20.77 -4.75
CA GLN A 10 -29.95 21.08 -6.09
C GLN A 10 -28.42 21.06 -6.11
N ARG A 11 -27.77 21.61 -5.08
CA ARG A 11 -26.30 21.57 -4.94
C ARG A 11 -25.78 20.14 -4.81
N ILE A 12 -26.41 19.32 -3.96
CA ILE A 12 -26.04 17.90 -3.78
C ILE A 12 -26.21 17.11 -5.09
N LEU A 13 -27.27 17.37 -5.86
CA LEU A 13 -27.49 16.72 -7.16
C LEU A 13 -26.44 17.13 -8.19
N GLN A 14 -26.05 18.41 -8.20
CA GLN A 14 -25.00 18.90 -9.08
C GLN A 14 -23.64 18.31 -8.71
N GLU A 15 -23.29 18.29 -7.42
CA GLU A 15 -22.06 17.67 -6.91
C GLU A 15 -22.02 16.17 -7.24
N ARG A 16 -23.15 15.44 -7.14
CA ARG A 16 -23.24 14.04 -7.55
C ARG A 16 -23.00 13.86 -9.06
N LYS A 17 -23.54 14.74 -9.89
CA LYS A 17 -23.36 14.68 -11.35
C LYS A 17 -21.92 14.99 -11.76
N GLU A 18 -21.29 15.96 -11.13
CA GLU A 18 -19.87 16.30 -11.32
C GLU A 18 -18.98 15.12 -10.92
N ARG A 19 -19.19 14.54 -9.72
CA ARG A 19 -18.49 13.32 -9.28
C ARG A 19 -18.67 12.15 -10.23
N ALA A 20 -19.88 11.94 -10.77
CA ALA A 20 -20.14 10.88 -11.75
C ALA A 20 -19.39 11.13 -13.08
N GLY A 21 -19.32 12.39 -13.52
CA GLY A 21 -18.54 12.79 -14.69
C GLY A 21 -17.04 12.57 -14.50
N ASP A 22 -16.52 12.89 -13.33
CA ASP A 22 -15.11 12.70 -13.00
C ASP A 22 -14.74 11.22 -12.82
N ASN A 23 -15.62 10.41 -12.22
CA ASN A 23 -15.46 8.96 -12.21
C ASN A 23 -15.38 8.37 -13.63
N LYS A 24 -16.21 8.86 -14.56
CA LYS A 24 -16.17 8.41 -15.96
C LYS A 24 -14.87 8.79 -16.65
N LYS A 25 -14.34 10.00 -16.41
CA LYS A 25 -13.02 10.41 -16.92
C LYS A 25 -11.91 9.56 -16.32
N SER A 26 -11.98 9.25 -15.03
CA SER A 26 -11.01 8.38 -14.35
C SER A 26 -10.99 6.98 -14.99
N ILE A 27 -12.17 6.39 -15.24
CA ILE A 27 -12.27 5.09 -15.93
C ILE A 27 -11.67 5.15 -17.34
N ASP A 28 -11.94 6.21 -18.12
CA ASP A 28 -11.37 6.37 -19.47
C ASP A 28 -9.83 6.50 -19.45
N ILE A 29 -9.29 7.26 -18.49
CA ILE A 29 -7.84 7.39 -18.29
C ILE A 29 -7.22 6.05 -17.92
N VAL A 30 -7.82 5.30 -17.00
CA VAL A 30 -7.36 3.96 -16.61
C VAL A 30 -7.36 3.01 -17.81
N GLY A 31 -8.41 3.05 -18.64
CA GLY A 31 -8.47 2.29 -19.88
C GLY A 31 -7.31 2.60 -20.83
N ARG A 32 -7.02 3.89 -21.07
CA ARG A 32 -5.90 4.30 -21.92
C ARG A 32 -4.53 3.90 -21.35
N ILE A 33 -4.38 3.90 -20.02
CA ILE A 33 -3.14 3.45 -19.37
C ILE A 33 -2.92 1.95 -19.61
N GLU A 34 -3.98 1.13 -19.50
CA GLU A 34 -3.87 -0.31 -19.77
C GLU A 34 -3.58 -0.60 -21.26
N GLU A 35 -4.16 0.16 -22.18
CA GLU A 35 -3.83 0.07 -23.61
C GLU A 35 -2.36 0.42 -23.88
N LEU A 36 -1.86 1.53 -23.30
CA LEU A 36 -0.46 1.94 -23.43
C LEU A 36 0.50 0.88 -22.89
N LYS A 37 0.21 0.34 -21.71
CA LYS A 37 0.96 -0.75 -21.09
C LYS A 37 1.02 -1.99 -21.99
N SER A 38 -0.11 -2.35 -22.61
CA SER A 38 -0.16 -3.45 -23.57
C SER A 38 0.68 -3.16 -24.82
N ALA A 39 0.57 -1.95 -25.39
CA ALA A 39 1.32 -1.54 -26.57
C ALA A 39 2.84 -1.57 -26.33
N VAL A 40 3.30 -1.06 -25.18
CA VAL A 40 4.72 -1.09 -24.79
C VAL A 40 5.22 -2.53 -24.64
N LEU A 41 4.47 -3.39 -23.95
CA LEU A 41 4.82 -4.81 -23.78
C LEU A 41 4.80 -5.61 -25.10
N GLN A 42 4.10 -5.11 -26.12
CA GLN A 42 4.07 -5.70 -27.45
C GLN A 42 5.21 -5.20 -28.35
N ALA A 43 5.67 -3.96 -28.14
CA ALA A 43 6.81 -3.39 -28.84
C ALA A 43 8.15 -4.05 -28.45
N LEU A 44 8.22 -4.68 -27.27
CA LEU A 44 9.40 -5.43 -26.84
C LEU A 44 9.60 -6.68 -27.72
N PRO A 45 10.84 -6.93 -28.22
CA PRO A 45 11.14 -8.13 -28.97
C PRO A 45 10.85 -9.39 -28.14
N LYS A 46 10.46 -10.48 -28.81
CA LYS A 46 10.24 -11.77 -28.11
C LYS A 46 11.57 -12.25 -27.54
N GLY A 47 11.61 -12.50 -26.22
CA GLY A 47 12.81 -12.93 -25.50
C GLY A 47 12.72 -12.64 -24.01
N ARG A 48 13.81 -12.91 -23.30
CA ARG A 48 13.93 -12.80 -21.83
C ARG A 48 13.55 -11.42 -21.30
N GLU A 49 13.93 -10.34 -21.98
CA GLU A 49 13.59 -8.96 -21.59
C GLU A 49 12.08 -8.72 -21.53
N ARG A 50 11.32 -9.31 -22.46
CA ARG A 50 9.87 -9.21 -22.48
C ARG A 50 9.22 -9.97 -21.33
N ASP A 51 9.78 -11.12 -20.98
CA ASP A 51 9.29 -11.93 -19.87
C ASP A 51 9.57 -11.24 -18.52
N VAL A 52 10.75 -10.63 -18.38
CA VAL A 52 11.09 -9.76 -17.23
C VAL A 52 10.14 -8.57 -17.15
N ALA A 53 9.93 -7.82 -18.24
CA ALA A 53 9.02 -6.66 -18.22
C ALA A 53 7.58 -7.06 -17.83
N ARG A 54 7.09 -8.21 -18.34
CA ARG A 54 5.78 -8.75 -17.94
C ARG A 54 5.74 -9.15 -16.48
N ALA A 55 6.81 -9.77 -15.98
CA ALA A 55 6.92 -10.17 -14.58
C ALA A 55 6.94 -8.95 -13.65
N VAL A 56 7.76 -7.93 -13.95
CA VAL A 56 7.83 -6.67 -13.19
C VAL A 56 6.45 -6.04 -13.09
N VAL A 57 5.74 -5.92 -14.21
CA VAL A 57 4.38 -5.35 -14.23
C VAL A 57 3.39 -6.20 -13.44
N ARG A 58 3.43 -7.53 -13.58
CA ARG A 58 2.50 -8.44 -12.92
C ARG A 58 2.70 -8.51 -11.41
N TYR A 59 3.94 -8.51 -10.97
CA TYR A 59 4.32 -8.74 -9.58
C TYR A 59 4.68 -7.45 -8.85
N ARG A 60 4.57 -6.29 -9.49
CA ARG A 60 4.94 -4.98 -8.94
C ARG A 60 4.48 -4.78 -7.51
N ARG A 61 3.18 -4.88 -7.22
CA ARG A 61 2.65 -4.59 -5.88
C ARG A 61 3.20 -5.53 -4.79
N LEU A 62 3.29 -6.82 -5.12
CA LEU A 62 3.88 -7.83 -4.24
C LEU A 62 5.36 -7.53 -3.99
N ALA A 63 6.11 -7.27 -5.06
CA ALA A 63 7.55 -7.00 -5.00
C ALA A 63 7.84 -5.68 -4.26
N ASP A 64 7.09 -4.62 -4.55
CA ASP A 64 7.16 -3.33 -3.87
C ASP A 64 6.91 -3.51 -2.36
N PHE A 65 5.83 -4.19 -1.98
CA PHE A 65 5.50 -4.46 -0.58
C PHE A 65 6.60 -5.23 0.14
N ILE A 66 7.01 -6.39 -0.41
CA ILE A 66 8.01 -7.25 0.24
C ILE A 66 9.36 -6.55 0.32
N THR A 67 9.77 -5.84 -0.73
CA THR A 67 11.07 -5.16 -0.78
C THR A 67 11.14 -4.01 0.22
N ARG A 68 10.05 -3.23 0.35
CA ARG A 68 9.96 -2.16 1.35
C ARG A 68 9.94 -2.71 2.78
N LEU A 69 9.12 -3.73 3.03
CA LEU A 69 9.08 -4.41 4.32
C LEU A 69 10.44 -5.00 4.70
N ALA A 70 11.11 -5.65 3.75
CA ALA A 70 12.45 -6.21 3.97
C ALA A 70 13.50 -5.13 4.20
N SER A 71 13.43 -4.00 3.50
CA SER A 71 14.32 -2.86 3.73
C SER A 71 14.16 -2.31 5.14
N ALA A 72 12.92 -2.12 5.62
CA ALA A 72 12.63 -1.62 6.97
C ALA A 72 13.12 -2.57 8.08
N ILE A 73 13.10 -3.89 7.82
CA ILE A 73 13.54 -4.91 8.77
C ILE A 73 15.04 -5.24 8.63
N GLY A 74 15.65 -4.92 7.47
CA GLY A 74 17.01 -5.30 7.12
C GLY A 74 17.16 -6.74 6.60
N TYR A 75 16.06 -7.36 6.14
CA TYR A 75 16.08 -8.70 5.56
C TYR A 75 16.65 -8.69 4.13
N LYS A 76 17.44 -9.72 3.81
CA LYS A 76 18.02 -9.94 2.47
C LYS A 76 17.68 -11.35 2.02
N GLY A 77 17.60 -11.59 0.71
CA GLY A 77 17.40 -12.93 0.15
C GLY A 77 16.00 -13.21 -0.37
N ILE A 78 15.18 -12.18 -0.62
CA ILE A 78 13.81 -12.34 -1.15
C ILE A 78 13.82 -13.13 -2.47
N ALA A 79 14.74 -12.83 -3.39
CA ALA A 79 14.76 -13.44 -4.72
C ALA A 79 15.14 -14.94 -4.69
N GLN A 80 15.94 -15.36 -3.71
CA GLN A 80 16.39 -16.74 -3.53
C GLN A 80 15.43 -17.58 -2.68
N PHE A 81 14.47 -16.94 -1.99
CA PHE A 81 13.51 -17.64 -1.15
C PHE A 81 12.49 -18.42 -1.99
N SER A 82 12.32 -19.72 -1.67
CA SER A 82 11.46 -20.64 -2.44
C SER A 82 10.28 -21.20 -1.64
N GLY A 83 10.10 -20.77 -0.39
CA GLY A 83 9.00 -21.22 0.47
C GLY A 83 7.68 -20.51 0.17
N SER A 84 6.69 -20.79 1.00
CA SER A 84 5.41 -20.12 1.02
C SER A 84 5.53 -18.66 1.49
N TYR A 85 4.53 -17.85 1.14
CA TYR A 85 4.50 -16.44 1.56
C TYR A 85 4.55 -16.29 3.08
N ARG A 86 3.88 -17.19 3.81
CA ARG A 86 3.90 -17.16 5.27
C ARG A 86 5.26 -17.53 5.85
N GLU A 87 5.95 -18.48 5.25
CA GLU A 87 7.32 -18.83 5.66
C GLU A 87 8.30 -17.67 5.39
N LEU A 88 8.13 -16.93 4.28
CA LEU A 88 8.92 -15.73 4.00
C LEU A 88 8.72 -14.68 5.11
N LEU A 89 7.47 -14.37 5.45
CA LEU A 89 7.15 -13.40 6.50
C LEU A 89 7.74 -13.85 7.85
N ASN A 90 7.62 -15.13 8.18
CA ASN A 90 8.22 -15.67 9.40
C ASN A 90 9.76 -15.56 9.39
N GLU A 91 10.43 -15.80 8.25
CA GLU A 91 11.89 -15.65 8.11
C GLU A 91 12.33 -14.18 8.24
N MET A 92 11.49 -13.25 7.80
CA MET A 92 11.64 -11.82 8.05
C MET A 92 11.34 -11.42 9.50
N GLY A 93 10.90 -12.34 10.36
CA GLY A 93 10.53 -12.05 11.74
C GLY A 93 9.18 -11.36 11.90
N VAL A 94 8.30 -11.44 10.91
CA VAL A 94 6.92 -10.92 10.95
C VAL A 94 5.99 -12.01 11.48
N VAL A 95 5.37 -11.74 12.63
CA VAL A 95 4.42 -12.63 13.30
C VAL A 95 3.01 -12.46 12.75
N ASP A 96 2.62 -11.24 12.42
CA ASP A 96 1.28 -11.00 11.90
C ASP A 96 1.19 -9.73 11.06
N LEU A 97 0.17 -9.68 10.22
CA LEU A 97 -0.21 -8.49 9.46
C LEU A 97 -1.61 -8.08 9.91
N VAL A 98 -1.72 -6.92 10.54
CA VAL A 98 -2.96 -6.42 11.12
C VAL A 98 -3.33 -5.10 10.46
N TRP A 99 -4.61 -4.92 10.17
CA TRP A 99 -5.16 -3.65 9.75
C TRP A 99 -5.47 -2.80 10.99
N ASP A 100 -4.95 -1.58 11.03
CA ASP A 100 -5.20 -0.66 12.13
C ASP A 100 -6.41 0.21 11.82
N ASP A 101 -7.58 -0.21 12.33
CA ASP A 101 -8.82 0.55 12.22
C ASP A 101 -8.84 1.80 13.13
N GLU A 102 -7.91 1.91 14.09
CA GLU A 102 -7.82 3.04 15.01
C GLU A 102 -6.98 4.19 14.46
N ALA A 103 -6.14 3.93 13.46
CA ALA A 103 -5.44 4.99 12.75
C ALA A 103 -6.47 5.93 12.11
N ASN A 104 -6.30 7.25 12.28
CA ASN A 104 -7.06 8.27 11.53
C ASN A 104 -6.87 8.15 9.99
N SER A 105 -6.08 7.18 9.53
CA SER A 105 -5.96 6.76 8.14
C SER A 105 -6.58 5.36 7.96
N PRO A 106 -7.68 5.21 7.21
CA PRO A 106 -8.40 3.94 7.03
C PRO A 106 -7.63 2.89 6.19
N TYR A 107 -6.32 3.04 6.01
CA TYR A 107 -5.49 2.19 5.15
C TYR A 107 -4.11 1.90 5.77
N TYR A 108 -4.03 1.85 7.10
CA TYR A 108 -2.78 1.57 7.79
C TYR A 108 -2.64 0.06 8.05
N MET A 109 -1.70 -0.59 7.36
CA MET A 109 -1.31 -1.97 7.65
C MET A 109 -0.12 -1.97 8.59
N ILE A 110 -0.13 -2.86 9.58
CA ILE A 110 0.92 -3.03 10.57
C ILE A 110 1.46 -4.45 10.51
N ALA A 111 2.76 -4.57 10.28
CA ALA A 111 3.50 -5.80 10.45
C ALA A 111 4.01 -5.91 11.89
N ILE A 112 3.49 -6.89 12.64
CA ILE A 112 3.92 -7.17 14.01
C ILE A 112 5.18 -8.02 13.96
N LEU A 113 6.23 -7.61 14.66
CA LEU A 113 7.51 -8.28 14.66
C LEU A 113 7.66 -9.22 15.86
N THR A 114 8.54 -10.21 15.72
CA THR A 114 8.89 -11.17 16.78
C THR A 114 9.54 -10.53 18.01
N ASP A 115 10.16 -9.35 17.85
CA ASP A 115 10.76 -8.57 18.93
C ASP A 115 9.72 -7.73 19.72
N GLY A 116 8.45 -7.81 19.35
CA GLY A 116 7.36 -7.04 19.96
C GLY A 116 7.21 -5.62 19.40
N GLY A 117 8.11 -5.19 18.51
CA GLY A 117 7.95 -3.97 17.73
C GLY A 117 7.00 -4.15 16.55
N PHE A 118 6.88 -3.12 15.74
CA PHE A 118 6.06 -3.16 14.54
C PHE A 118 6.63 -2.31 13.40
N VAL A 119 6.19 -2.59 12.18
CA VAL A 119 6.44 -1.74 11.00
C VAL A 119 5.10 -1.32 10.43
N GLY A 120 4.89 -0.01 10.32
CA GLY A 120 3.69 0.55 9.71
C GLY A 120 3.84 0.75 8.21
N CYS A 121 2.76 0.55 7.47
CA CYS A 121 2.65 0.84 6.05
C CYS A 121 1.42 1.72 5.82
N HIS A 122 1.64 2.92 5.30
CA HIS A 122 0.59 3.90 4.98
C HIS A 122 0.02 3.73 3.56
N GLU A 123 0.54 2.77 2.76
CA GLU A 123 0.07 2.59 1.39
C GLU A 123 -1.28 1.89 1.31
N TYR A 124 -2.10 2.38 0.37
CA TYR A 124 -3.38 1.85 -0.06
C TYR A 124 -3.24 0.44 -0.69
N LEU A 125 -2.95 -0.56 0.13
CA LEU A 125 -2.83 -1.96 -0.28
C LEU A 125 -4.13 -2.76 -0.09
N TYR A 126 -5.19 -2.11 0.39
CA TYR A 126 -6.49 -2.75 0.56
C TYR A 126 -7.25 -2.85 -0.77
N PRO A 127 -7.84 -4.02 -1.13
CA PRO A 127 -7.92 -5.30 -0.40
C PRO A 127 -6.91 -6.37 -0.88
N GLU A 128 -5.81 -5.98 -1.50
CA GLU A 128 -5.01 -6.85 -2.36
C GLU A 128 -3.97 -7.69 -1.61
N VAL A 129 -3.69 -7.37 -0.34
CA VAL A 129 -2.73 -8.12 0.47
C VAL A 129 -3.22 -9.55 0.75
N ASP A 130 -4.53 -9.77 0.85
CA ASP A 130 -5.09 -11.10 1.04
C ASP A 130 -4.76 -12.05 -0.13
N ASP A 131 -4.54 -11.50 -1.33
CA ASP A 131 -4.16 -12.25 -2.52
C ASP A 131 -2.65 -12.45 -2.67
N PHE A 132 -1.81 -11.79 -1.85
CA PHE A 132 -0.35 -11.88 -1.98
C PHE A 132 0.19 -13.29 -1.80
N ALA A 133 -0.46 -14.13 -0.99
CA ALA A 133 -0.07 -15.53 -0.88
C ALA A 133 -0.22 -16.28 -2.23
N GLN A 134 -1.28 -16.00 -2.99
CA GLN A 134 -1.52 -16.61 -4.30
C GLN A 134 -0.59 -16.03 -5.37
N VAL A 135 -0.38 -14.71 -5.35
CA VAL A 135 0.55 -14.04 -6.27
C VAL A 135 1.98 -14.53 -6.02
N TRP A 136 2.38 -14.67 -4.76
CA TRP A 136 3.69 -15.19 -4.33
C TRP A 136 3.94 -16.60 -4.86
N LYS A 137 2.95 -17.49 -4.78
CA LYS A 137 3.07 -18.85 -5.34
C LYS A 137 3.40 -18.84 -6.84
N SER A 138 2.83 -17.90 -7.59
CA SER A 138 3.14 -17.73 -9.03
C SER A 138 4.50 -17.08 -9.24
N PHE A 139 4.90 -16.18 -8.35
CA PHE A 139 6.21 -15.52 -8.38
C PHE A 139 7.35 -16.50 -8.15
N VAL A 140 7.25 -17.38 -7.15
CA VAL A 140 8.29 -18.40 -6.85
C VAL A 140 8.49 -19.37 -8.02
N SER A 141 7.46 -19.64 -8.82
CA SER A 141 7.59 -20.51 -10.01
C SER A 141 8.39 -19.90 -11.17
N LEU A 142 8.74 -18.62 -11.12
CA LEU A 142 9.59 -17.98 -12.12
C LEU A 142 11.04 -18.47 -11.99
N GLU A 143 11.78 -18.35 -13.10
CA GLU A 143 13.23 -18.51 -13.10
C GLU A 143 13.89 -17.51 -12.13
N ASP A 144 14.91 -17.95 -11.38
CA ASP A 144 15.62 -17.13 -10.38
C ASP A 144 16.05 -15.78 -10.96
N SER A 145 16.57 -15.80 -12.18
CA SER A 145 17.07 -14.61 -12.86
C SER A 145 15.98 -13.57 -13.22
N ILE A 146 14.73 -14.02 -13.36
CA ILE A 146 13.57 -13.13 -13.53
C ILE A 146 13.12 -12.61 -12.16
N ARG A 147 13.13 -13.46 -11.12
CA ARG A 147 12.78 -13.02 -9.75
C ARG A 147 13.74 -11.93 -9.26
N GLU A 148 15.03 -12.10 -9.46
CA GLU A 148 16.06 -11.09 -9.15
C GLU A 148 15.75 -9.77 -9.84
N ALA A 149 15.55 -9.78 -11.16
CA ALA A 149 15.22 -8.56 -11.91
C ALA A 149 13.94 -7.86 -11.43
N VAL A 150 12.93 -8.62 -10.97
CA VAL A 150 11.70 -8.04 -10.42
C VAL A 150 11.95 -7.38 -9.07
N ILE A 151 12.68 -8.04 -8.16
CA ILE A 151 13.01 -7.49 -6.84
C ILE A 151 13.93 -6.27 -6.98
N ASP A 152 14.92 -6.32 -7.87
CA ASP A 152 15.83 -5.20 -8.13
C ASP A 152 15.05 -3.99 -8.65
N ALA A 153 14.16 -4.19 -9.64
CA ALA A 153 13.32 -3.11 -10.16
C ALA A 153 12.43 -2.50 -9.07
N ALA A 154 11.83 -3.33 -8.21
CA ALA A 154 11.03 -2.84 -7.08
C ALA A 154 11.88 -2.06 -6.06
N GLY A 155 13.12 -2.50 -5.80
CA GLY A 155 14.06 -1.83 -4.91
C GLY A 155 14.50 -0.46 -5.42
N GLU A 156 14.77 -0.34 -6.72
CA GLU A 156 15.11 0.95 -7.35
C GLU A 156 13.96 1.96 -7.21
N MET A 157 12.72 1.49 -7.37
CA MET A 157 11.51 2.31 -7.23
C MET A 157 11.16 2.64 -5.77
N ALA A 158 11.60 1.82 -4.82
CA ALA A 158 11.33 2.02 -3.39
C ALA A 158 12.21 3.08 -2.72
N ASN A 159 13.26 3.57 -3.39
CA ASN A 159 14.14 4.61 -2.84
C ASN A 159 13.49 6.01 -2.80
N ASP A 160 12.36 6.21 -3.49
CA ASP A 160 11.51 7.39 -3.32
C ASP A 160 10.59 7.16 -2.10
N GLU A 161 10.94 7.79 -0.97
CA GLU A 161 10.06 8.04 0.18
C GLU A 161 9.36 6.81 0.81
N SER A 162 10.12 5.76 1.17
CA SER A 162 9.52 4.62 1.90
C SER A 162 9.04 5.01 3.30
N GLU A 163 7.71 5.08 3.47
CA GLU A 163 6.97 5.33 4.73
C GLU A 163 6.94 4.11 5.69
N PHE A 164 7.71 3.05 5.39
CA PHE A 164 7.88 1.91 6.30
C PHE A 164 8.85 2.29 7.43
N GLU A 165 8.29 2.80 8.52
CA GLU A 165 9.04 3.13 9.73
C GLU A 165 8.98 1.96 10.72
N LYS A 166 10.14 1.37 11.04
CA LYS A 166 10.24 0.40 12.14
C LYS A 166 10.13 1.13 13.46
N ARG A 167 9.20 0.69 14.31
CA ARG A 167 9.01 1.17 15.68
C ARG A 167 9.33 0.07 16.67
N THR A 168 10.08 0.43 17.71
CA THR A 168 10.49 -0.48 18.79
C THR A 168 9.51 -0.49 19.97
N GLU A 169 8.62 0.50 20.03
CA GLU A 169 7.53 0.53 21.00
C GLU A 169 6.47 -0.51 20.66
N SER A 170 5.76 -1.00 21.67
CA SER A 170 4.60 -1.88 21.47
C SER A 170 3.50 -1.11 20.73
N LEU A 171 2.75 -1.80 19.88
CA LEU A 171 1.59 -1.22 19.20
C LEU A 171 0.58 -0.59 20.18
N ALA A 172 0.39 -1.23 21.35
CA ALA A 172 -0.52 -0.70 22.38
C ALA A 172 -0.02 0.63 22.97
N ASP A 173 1.30 0.77 23.16
CA ASP A 173 1.92 2.00 23.68
C ASP A 173 1.84 3.13 22.65
N TYR A 174 2.02 2.80 21.37
CA TYR A 174 1.84 3.73 20.26
C TYR A 174 0.40 4.26 20.19
N HIS A 175 -0.61 3.38 20.25
CA HIS A 175 -2.02 3.77 20.26
C HIS A 175 -2.38 4.64 21.47
N ASN A 176 -1.84 4.33 22.65
CA ASN A 176 -2.02 5.18 23.83
C ASN A 176 -1.43 6.58 23.63
N THR A 177 -0.22 6.67 23.05
CA THR A 177 0.46 7.94 22.77
C THR A 177 -0.34 8.81 21.79
N ILE A 178 -0.90 8.21 20.73
CA ILE A 178 -1.77 8.94 19.78
C ILE A 178 -3.04 9.44 20.48
N ARG A 179 -3.71 8.59 21.27
CA ARG A 179 -4.93 8.97 21.98
C ARG A 179 -4.68 10.13 22.96
N GLU A 180 -3.54 10.13 23.65
CA GLU A 180 -3.14 11.23 24.54
C GLU A 180 -2.87 12.53 23.77
N ALA A 181 -2.20 12.45 22.62
CA ALA A 181 -1.94 13.60 21.76
C ALA A 181 -3.24 14.21 21.21
N ASP A 182 -4.15 13.38 20.69
CA ASP A 182 -5.46 13.81 20.19
C ASP A 182 -6.32 14.45 21.30
N ALA A 183 -6.28 13.87 22.51
CA ALA A 183 -6.94 14.43 23.67
C ALA A 183 -6.39 15.82 24.01
N ALA A 184 -5.07 16.00 24.01
CA ALA A 184 -4.41 17.28 24.26
C ALA A 184 -4.75 18.32 23.19
N GLU A 185 -4.73 17.95 21.90
CA GLU A 185 -5.06 18.85 20.81
C GLU A 185 -6.54 19.29 20.86
N SER A 186 -7.44 18.38 21.21
CA SER A 186 -8.87 18.70 21.38
C SER A 186 -9.11 19.73 22.49
N VAL A 187 -8.31 19.67 23.57
CA VAL A 187 -8.36 20.63 24.68
C VAL A 187 -7.85 22.01 24.24
N VAL A 188 -6.75 22.06 23.47
CA VAL A 188 -6.21 23.31 22.91
C VAL A 188 -7.21 23.96 21.96
N ARG A 189 -7.78 23.21 21.01
CA ARG A 189 -8.79 23.72 20.06
C ARG A 189 -10.04 24.26 20.77
N ARG A 190 -10.48 23.63 21.86
CA ARG A 190 -11.61 24.12 22.70
C ARG A 190 -11.28 25.41 23.45
N ARG A 191 -10.02 25.61 23.83
CA ARG A 191 -9.58 26.82 24.55
C ARG A 191 -9.45 28.02 23.63
N VAL A 192 -8.97 27.81 22.39
CA VAL A 192 -8.90 28.85 21.34
C VAL A 192 -10.31 29.34 20.97
N ARG A 193 -11.28 28.43 20.76
CA ARG A 193 -12.68 28.81 20.46
C ARG A 193 -13.45 29.51 21.60
N ARG A 194 -12.94 29.54 22.83
CA ARG A 194 -13.54 30.29 23.94
C ARG A 194 -12.99 31.71 24.09
N LEU A 195 -11.93 32.04 23.35
CA LEU A 195 -11.28 33.34 23.38
C LEU A 195 -11.66 34.23 22.18
N GLU A 196 -12.47 33.70 21.26
CA GLU A 196 -13.13 34.38 20.14
C GLU A 196 -14.61 34.65 20.47
#